data_AF-C9YGL0-F1
#
_entry.id   AF-C9YGL0-F1
#
_cell.length_a   1.000
_cell.length_b   1.000
_cell.length_c   1.000
_cell.angle_alpha   90.00
_cell.angle_beta   90.00
_cell.angle_gamma   90.00
#
_symmetry.space_group_name_H-M   'P 1'
#
loop_
_entity.id
_entity.type
_entity.pdbx_description
1 polymer ?
#
loop_
_entity_poly.entity_id
_entity_poly.type
_entity_poly.pdbx_seq_one_letter_code
_entity_poly.pdbx_strand_id
1 'polypeptide(L)'
;MPPSVAVIPGRTGISPISVSTTTAPAPLSDLNLAARQRMLSQRVVMQTLLAAAGDSKHLEAARKTLQLFCDSEAQLLTTLTHYDEVSARQLRAVYEGPQGIGVTIETFMDRMRKALETIERGGQVQSLLSDIVGSTDEVLEALNKATSTFDTIAKAKSDRLFKELGTIVSDIHTIAREAKIVSFNAQVIAARAGDHGREFAVVANVLSGISTEIDGLTKKALHLSDRKQHA
;
A
#
# COMPACT_ATOMS: atom_id res chain seq x y z
N MET A 1 -21.38 -30.67 58.61
CA MET A 1 -20.91 -30.92 57.23
C MET A 1 -21.29 -29.71 56.38
N PRO A 2 -20.32 -28.89 55.94
CA PRO A 2 -20.59 -27.80 55.00
C PRO A 2 -20.53 -28.33 53.55
N PRO A 3 -21.26 -27.73 52.59
CA PRO A 3 -21.11 -28.09 51.19
C PRO A 3 -19.84 -27.47 50.60
N SER A 4 -19.14 -28.30 49.82
CA SER A 4 -17.88 -28.00 49.15
C SER A 4 -17.95 -26.85 48.16
N VAL A 5 -16.97 -25.96 48.24
CA VAL A 5 -16.66 -24.93 47.24
C VAL A 5 -16.13 -25.60 45.98
N ALA A 6 -16.87 -25.50 44.87
CA ALA A 6 -16.38 -25.87 43.55
C ALA A 6 -15.47 -24.77 43.02
N VAL A 7 -14.17 -25.06 42.91
CA VAL A 7 -13.19 -24.21 42.24
C VAL A 7 -13.41 -24.33 40.73
N ILE A 8 -13.88 -23.25 40.11
CA ILE A 8 -13.95 -23.11 38.65
C ILE A 8 -12.62 -22.47 38.19
N PRO A 9 -11.77 -23.16 37.40
CA PRO A 9 -10.58 -22.53 36.84
C PRO A 9 -10.98 -21.62 35.67
N GLY A 10 -11.03 -20.31 35.94
CA GLY A 10 -11.16 -19.28 34.92
C GLY A 10 -9.91 -19.20 34.05
N ARG A 11 -9.89 -19.94 32.93
CA ARG A 11 -9.02 -19.62 31.79
C ARG A 11 -9.60 -18.37 31.12
N THR A 12 -9.12 -17.19 31.47
CA THR A 12 -9.31 -16.01 30.61
C THR A 12 -8.30 -16.06 29.48
N GLY A 13 -8.53 -16.99 28.55
CA GLY A 13 -7.96 -16.89 27.21
C GLY A 13 -8.68 -15.76 26.49
N ILE A 14 -8.06 -14.59 26.46
CA ILE A 14 -8.46 -13.54 25.52
C ILE A 14 -8.03 -14.06 24.15
N SER A 15 -8.97 -14.63 23.40
CA SER A 15 -8.75 -14.96 21.99
C SER A 15 -8.28 -13.69 21.28
N PRO A 16 -7.20 -13.73 20.49
CA PRO A 16 -6.79 -12.56 19.71
C PRO A 16 -7.95 -12.18 18.79
N ILE A 17 -8.34 -10.91 18.82
CA ILE A 17 -9.27 -10.34 17.87
C ILE A 17 -8.64 -10.53 16.49
N SER A 18 -9.16 -11.48 15.72
CA SER A 18 -8.80 -11.68 14.31
C SER A 18 -9.31 -10.46 13.54
N VAL A 19 -8.47 -9.42 13.48
CA VAL A 19 -8.66 -8.35 12.50
C VAL A 19 -8.41 -8.99 11.16
N SER A 20 -9.49 -9.30 10.45
CA SER A 20 -9.44 -9.59 9.02
C SER A 20 -8.96 -8.33 8.32
N THR A 21 -7.64 -8.15 8.26
CA THR A 21 -7.02 -7.23 7.32
C THR A 21 -7.36 -7.76 5.95
N THR A 22 -8.42 -7.23 5.36
CA THR A 22 -8.58 -7.19 3.92
C THR A 22 -7.40 -6.35 3.42
N THR A 23 -6.28 -7.03 3.20
CA THR A 23 -5.04 -6.43 2.70
C THR A 23 -5.35 -5.94 1.30
N ALA A 24 -5.78 -4.68 1.18
CA ALA A 24 -5.74 -3.99 -0.09
C ALA A 24 -4.30 -4.14 -0.61
N PRO A 25 -4.11 -4.49 -1.90
CA PRO A 25 -2.78 -4.68 -2.45
C PRO A 25 -1.95 -3.42 -2.18
N ALA A 26 -0.75 -3.63 -1.63
CA ALA A 26 0.05 -2.57 -1.03
C ALA A 26 0.46 -1.51 -2.09
N PRO A 27 0.54 -0.23 -1.72
CA PRO A 27 1.01 0.86 -2.59
C PRO A 27 2.45 0.64 -3.12
N LEU A 28 3.25 -0.20 -2.44
CA LEU A 28 4.56 -0.64 -2.91
C LEU A 28 4.48 -1.47 -4.19
N SER A 29 3.35 -2.16 -4.45
CA SER A 29 3.11 -2.89 -5.70
C SER A 29 2.93 -1.94 -6.88
N ASP A 30 2.33 -0.77 -6.66
CA ASP A 30 1.98 0.19 -7.71
C ASP A 30 3.18 1.00 -8.17
N LEU A 31 4.03 1.43 -7.22
CA LEU A 31 5.33 2.04 -7.54
C LEU A 31 6.23 1.06 -8.32
N ASN A 32 6.24 -0.21 -7.93
CA ASN A 32 6.95 -1.25 -8.65
C ASN A 32 6.38 -1.48 -10.05
N LEU A 33 5.06 -1.33 -10.24
CA LEU A 33 4.43 -1.49 -11.54
C LEU A 33 4.84 -0.37 -12.50
N ALA A 34 4.79 0.89 -12.05
CA ALA A 34 5.20 2.03 -12.88
C ALA A 34 6.71 2.01 -13.20
N ALA A 35 7.56 1.67 -12.22
CA ALA A 35 9.00 1.46 -12.46
C ALA A 35 9.26 0.31 -13.45
N ARG A 36 8.48 -0.77 -13.35
CA ARG A 36 8.56 -1.90 -14.27
C ARG A 36 8.19 -1.51 -15.70
N GLN A 37 7.21 -0.63 -15.90
CA GLN A 37 6.84 -0.15 -17.22
C GLN A 37 7.98 0.56 -17.93
N ARG A 38 8.74 1.41 -17.23
CA ARG A 38 9.91 2.07 -17.80
C ARG A 38 10.98 1.06 -18.24
N MET A 39 11.25 0.06 -17.41
CA MET A 39 12.19 -1.00 -17.78
C MET A 39 11.69 -1.79 -18.99
N LEU A 40 10.40 -2.13 -19.03
CA LEU A 40 9.78 -2.89 -20.11
C LEU A 40 9.76 -2.09 -21.43
N SER A 41 9.50 -0.78 -21.39
CA SER A 41 9.49 0.08 -22.58
C SER A 41 10.87 0.18 -23.22
N GLN A 42 11.92 0.39 -22.42
CA GLN A 42 13.30 0.39 -22.92
C GLN A 42 13.70 -0.99 -23.47
N ARG A 43 13.35 -2.05 -22.76
CA ARG A 43 13.67 -3.42 -23.15
C ARG A 43 12.99 -3.81 -24.46
N VAL A 44 11.72 -3.44 -24.65
CA VAL A 44 10.99 -3.78 -25.87
C VAL A 44 11.56 -3.04 -27.08
N VAL A 45 11.91 -1.75 -26.92
CA VAL A 45 12.58 -0.97 -27.98
C VAL A 45 13.90 -1.63 -28.38
N MET A 46 14.76 -1.92 -27.41
CA MET A 46 16.06 -2.58 -27.65
C MET A 46 15.89 -3.93 -28.37
N GLN A 47 14.98 -4.78 -27.90
CA GLN A 47 14.75 -6.10 -28.53
C GLN A 47 14.17 -5.96 -29.94
N THR A 48 13.39 -4.92 -30.20
CA THR A 48 12.81 -4.67 -31.53
C THR A 48 13.88 -4.18 -32.51
N LEU A 49 14.80 -3.32 -32.07
CA LEU A 49 15.98 -2.93 -32.85
C LEU A 49 16.85 -4.14 -33.20
N LEU A 50 17.11 -5.03 -32.23
CA LEU A 50 17.87 -6.25 -32.47
C LEU A 50 17.15 -7.24 -33.40
N ALA A 51 15.82 -7.37 -33.26
CA ALA A 51 15.01 -8.19 -34.15
C ALA A 51 15.06 -7.70 -35.60
N ALA A 52 15.03 -6.38 -35.79
CA ALA A 52 15.15 -5.76 -37.12
C ALA A 52 16.54 -5.95 -37.75
N ALA A 53 17.59 -6.19 -36.96
CA ALA A 53 18.93 -6.51 -37.45
C ALA A 53 19.08 -7.96 -37.97
N GLY A 54 18.02 -8.77 -37.90
CA GLY A 54 17.96 -10.10 -38.50
C GLY A 54 18.05 -11.28 -37.52
N ASP A 55 18.02 -11.04 -36.21
CA ASP A 55 17.99 -12.11 -35.22
C ASP A 55 16.56 -12.48 -34.84
N SER A 56 16.08 -13.62 -35.34
CA SER A 56 14.73 -14.12 -35.11
C SER A 56 14.43 -14.44 -33.64
N LYS A 57 15.44 -14.71 -32.80
CA LYS A 57 15.24 -14.93 -31.35
C LYS A 57 14.82 -13.65 -30.64
N HIS A 58 15.26 -12.50 -31.14
CA HIS A 58 14.92 -11.21 -30.56
C HIS A 58 13.48 -10.79 -30.90
N LEU A 59 12.91 -11.24 -32.03
CA LEU A 59 11.53 -10.96 -32.39
C LEU A 59 10.53 -11.56 -31.39
N GLU A 60 10.70 -12.84 -31.04
CA GLU A 60 9.83 -13.51 -30.07
C GLU A 60 9.98 -12.89 -28.67
N ALA A 61 11.21 -12.56 -28.28
CA ALA A 61 11.49 -11.89 -27.01
C ALA A 61 10.86 -10.50 -26.95
N ALA A 62 10.93 -9.71 -28.03
CA ALA A 62 10.30 -8.40 -28.13
C ALA A 62 8.78 -8.49 -28.00
N ARG A 63 8.14 -9.46 -28.67
CA ARG A 63 6.70 -9.71 -28.53
C ARG A 63 6.29 -10.03 -27.09
N LYS A 64 7.02 -10.93 -26.43
CA LYS A 64 6.78 -11.27 -25.02
C LYS A 64 6.93 -10.05 -24.12
N THR A 65 7.96 -9.23 -24.32
CA THR A 65 8.16 -8.01 -23.53
C THR A 65 7.07 -6.96 -23.80
N LEU A 66 6.64 -6.80 -25.06
CA LEU A 66 5.52 -5.92 -25.40
C LEU A 66 4.24 -6.37 -24.71
N GLN A 67 3.95 -7.67 -24.71
CA GLN A 67 2.78 -8.21 -24.02
C GLN A 67 2.83 -7.91 -22.51
N LEU A 68 3.97 -8.16 -21.87
CA LEU A 68 4.15 -7.82 -20.45
C LEU A 68 3.99 -6.32 -20.17
N PHE A 69 4.40 -5.46 -21.10
CA PHE A 69 4.20 -4.01 -21.00
C PHE A 69 2.70 -3.66 -21.08
N CYS A 70 1.98 -4.20 -22.06
CA CYS A 70 0.54 -4.00 -22.22
C CYS A 70 -0.25 -4.50 -21.00
N ASP A 71 0.06 -5.70 -20.50
CA ASP A 71 -0.58 -6.26 -19.31
C ASP A 71 -0.32 -5.39 -18.08
N SER A 72 0.90 -4.88 -17.94
CA SER A 72 1.28 -3.97 -16.86
C SER A 72 0.52 -2.64 -16.93
N GLU A 73 0.31 -2.08 -18.13
CA GLU A 73 -0.47 -0.86 -18.35
C GLU A 73 -1.96 -1.07 -18.03
N ALA A 74 -2.54 -2.17 -18.49
CA ALA A 74 -3.93 -2.51 -18.17
C ALA A 74 -4.15 -2.71 -16.65
N GLN A 75 -3.20 -3.36 -15.98
CA GLN A 75 -3.23 -3.54 -14.53
C GLN A 75 -3.17 -2.19 -13.82
N LEU A 76 -2.26 -1.30 -14.25
CA LEU A 76 -2.12 0.03 -13.67
C LEU A 76 -3.44 0.81 -13.81
N LEU A 77 -4.03 0.84 -15.01
CA LEU A 77 -5.32 1.49 -15.26
C LEU A 77 -6.46 0.91 -14.42
N THR A 78 -6.44 -0.40 -14.17
CA THR A 78 -7.39 -1.05 -13.26
C THR A 78 -7.18 -0.59 -11.82
N THR A 79 -5.94 -0.44 -11.38
CA THR A 79 -5.64 0.07 -10.02
C THR A 79 -6.17 1.49 -9.83
N LEU A 80 -6.20 2.36 -10.87
CA LEU A 80 -6.80 3.70 -10.78
C LEU A 80 -8.24 3.69 -10.23
N THR A 81 -9.01 2.63 -10.51
CA THR A 81 -10.41 2.52 -10.08
C THR A 81 -10.58 2.23 -8.59
N HIS A 82 -9.52 1.75 -7.92
CA HIS A 82 -9.54 1.38 -6.49
C HIS A 82 -9.09 2.52 -5.57
N TYR A 83 -8.64 3.64 -6.14
CA TYR A 83 -8.25 4.83 -5.38
C TYR A 83 -9.47 5.63 -4.94
N ASP A 84 -9.32 6.39 -3.84
CA ASP A 84 -10.33 7.34 -3.40
C ASP A 84 -10.59 8.41 -4.49
N GLU A 85 -11.75 9.06 -4.46
CA GLU A 85 -12.17 10.00 -5.51
C GLU A 85 -11.18 11.15 -5.77
N VAL A 86 -10.41 11.56 -4.76
CA VAL A 86 -9.42 12.65 -4.92
C VAL A 86 -8.20 12.12 -5.68
N SER A 87 -7.65 11.00 -5.22
CA SER A 87 -6.51 10.32 -5.85
C SER A 87 -6.82 9.87 -7.28
N ALA A 88 -8.02 9.32 -7.50
CA ALA A 88 -8.48 8.88 -8.82
C ALA A 88 -8.64 10.05 -9.80
N ARG A 89 -9.12 11.22 -9.33
CA ARG A 89 -9.19 12.44 -10.15
C ARG A 89 -7.80 12.93 -10.55
N GLN A 90 -6.85 12.91 -9.62
CA GLN A 90 -5.48 13.36 -9.89
C GLN A 90 -4.79 12.45 -10.93
N LEU A 91 -4.96 11.13 -10.81
CA LEU A 91 -4.42 10.18 -11.79
C LEU A 91 -5.11 10.31 -13.15
N ARG A 92 -6.45 10.42 -13.20
CA ARG A 92 -7.17 10.65 -14.46
C ARG A 92 -6.75 11.94 -15.15
N ALA A 93 -6.51 13.02 -14.41
CA ALA A 93 -6.00 14.26 -15.01
C ALA A 93 -4.63 14.07 -15.71
N VAL A 94 -3.79 13.17 -15.20
CA VAL A 94 -2.49 12.83 -15.79
C VAL A 94 -2.64 11.89 -16.99
N TYR A 95 -3.55 10.92 -16.93
CA TYR A 95 -3.76 9.91 -17.98
C TYR A 95 -4.64 10.39 -19.14
N GLU A 96 -5.76 11.05 -18.84
CA GLU A 96 -6.85 11.40 -19.77
C GLU A 96 -6.82 12.88 -20.22
N GLY A 97 -5.86 13.68 -19.74
CA GLY A 97 -5.75 15.09 -20.15
C GLY A 97 -5.45 15.27 -21.65
N PRO A 98 -5.59 16.50 -22.19
CA PRO A 98 -5.26 16.80 -23.61
C PRO A 98 -3.78 16.58 -23.97
N GLN A 99 -2.89 16.53 -22.97
CA GLN A 99 -1.51 16.01 -23.07
C GLN A 99 -1.32 14.85 -22.08
N GLY A 100 -2.33 14.00 -21.99
CA GLY A 100 -2.37 12.86 -21.11
C GLY A 100 -1.36 11.80 -21.55
N ILE A 101 -0.76 11.14 -20.58
CA ILE A 101 0.25 10.11 -20.84
C ILE A 101 -0.33 8.87 -21.54
N GLY A 102 -1.66 8.65 -21.42
CA GLY A 102 -2.34 7.50 -22.02
C GLY A 102 -2.18 7.49 -23.54
N VAL A 103 -2.40 8.62 -24.21
CA VAL A 103 -2.29 8.72 -25.68
C VAL A 103 -0.85 8.44 -26.15
N THR A 104 0.15 8.95 -25.41
CA THR A 104 1.57 8.70 -25.71
C THR A 104 1.91 7.22 -25.58
N ILE A 105 1.46 6.57 -24.51
CA ILE A 105 1.70 5.14 -24.24
C ILE A 105 0.96 4.27 -25.28
N GLU A 106 -0.29 4.57 -25.59
CA GLU A 106 -1.07 3.87 -26.61
C GLU A 106 -0.45 3.97 -28.00
N THR A 107 -0.03 5.19 -28.39
CA THR A 107 0.66 5.42 -29.67
C THR A 107 1.96 4.63 -29.75
N PHE A 108 2.72 4.59 -28.65
CA PHE A 108 3.92 3.76 -28.56
C PHE A 108 3.61 2.27 -28.71
N MET A 109 2.62 1.74 -27.99
CA MET A 109 2.21 0.34 -28.09
C MET A 109 1.79 -0.04 -29.52
N ASP A 110 1.06 0.83 -30.21
CA ASP A 110 0.63 0.61 -31.59
C ASP A 110 1.81 0.62 -32.58
N ARG A 111 2.74 1.59 -32.44
CA ARG A 111 3.97 1.64 -33.24
C ARG A 111 4.82 0.38 -33.04
N MET A 112 4.99 -0.04 -31.79
CA MET A 112 5.74 -1.25 -31.45
C MET A 112 5.10 -2.50 -32.06
N ARG A 113 3.77 -2.64 -31.98
CA ARG A 113 3.04 -3.76 -32.59
C ARG A 113 3.23 -3.79 -34.11
N LYS A 114 3.05 -2.65 -34.77
CA LYS A 114 3.25 -2.50 -36.22
C LYS A 114 4.68 -2.82 -36.65
N ALA A 115 5.68 -2.39 -35.88
CA ALA A 115 7.08 -2.69 -36.16
C ALA A 115 7.35 -4.20 -36.06
N LEU A 116 6.88 -4.86 -35.00
CA LEU A 116 7.05 -6.30 -34.81
C LEU A 116 6.31 -7.14 -35.87
N GLU A 117 5.13 -6.71 -36.32
CA GLU A 117 4.42 -7.34 -37.45
C GLU A 117 5.17 -7.15 -38.77
N THR A 118 5.72 -5.96 -39.02
CA THR A 118 6.47 -5.67 -40.25
C THR A 118 7.77 -6.49 -40.30
N ILE A 119 8.47 -6.63 -39.18
CA ILE A 119 9.68 -7.46 -39.06
C ILE A 119 9.34 -8.93 -39.34
N GLU A 120 8.24 -9.45 -38.78
CA GLU A 120 7.81 -10.83 -39.04
C GLU A 120 7.49 -11.10 -40.51
N ARG A 121 6.88 -10.13 -41.20
CA ARG A 121 6.57 -10.21 -42.62
C ARG A 121 7.78 -9.98 -43.53
N GLY A 122 8.96 -9.70 -42.98
CA GLY A 122 10.16 -9.36 -43.75
C GLY A 122 10.07 -8.02 -44.48
N GLY A 123 9.20 -7.11 -44.02
CA GLY A 123 9.02 -5.78 -44.60
C GLY A 123 10.10 -4.78 -44.18
N GLN A 124 10.11 -3.62 -44.83
CA GLN A 124 11.00 -2.51 -44.46
C GLN A 124 10.50 -1.82 -43.19
N VAL A 125 11.27 -1.91 -42.10
CA VAL A 125 10.90 -1.37 -40.78
C VAL A 125 11.65 -0.09 -40.41
N GLN A 126 12.63 0.34 -41.21
CA GLN A 126 13.53 1.46 -40.88
C GLN A 126 12.81 2.76 -40.50
N SER A 127 11.74 3.13 -41.22
CA SER A 127 10.96 4.33 -40.88
C SER A 127 10.26 4.19 -39.53
N LEU A 128 9.61 3.05 -39.28
CA LEU A 128 8.94 2.79 -38.00
C LEU A 128 9.93 2.78 -36.83
N LEU A 129 11.13 2.22 -37.01
CA LEU A 129 12.16 2.23 -35.97
C LEU A 129 12.63 3.66 -35.67
N SER A 130 12.82 4.48 -36.71
CA SER A 130 13.17 5.89 -36.52
C SER A 130 12.09 6.63 -35.72
N ASP A 131 10.82 6.38 -36.02
CA ASP A 131 9.69 6.97 -35.28
C ASP A 131 9.62 6.48 -33.83
N ILE A 132 9.88 5.18 -33.59
CA ILE A 132 9.92 4.59 -32.26
C ILE A 132 11.03 5.22 -31.42
N VAL A 133 12.25 5.27 -31.97
CA VAL A 133 13.41 5.88 -31.30
C VAL A 133 13.14 7.37 -31.04
N GLY A 134 12.60 8.10 -32.00
CA GLY A 134 12.23 9.51 -31.84
C GLY A 134 11.18 9.76 -30.75
N SER A 135 10.22 8.84 -30.58
CA SER A 135 9.20 8.93 -29.51
C SER A 135 9.63 8.33 -28.18
N THR A 136 10.83 7.72 -28.08
CA THR A 136 11.23 7.00 -26.86
C THR A 136 11.37 7.96 -25.68
N ASP A 137 11.95 9.15 -25.88
CA ASP A 137 12.12 10.13 -24.81
C ASP A 137 10.77 10.63 -24.28
N GLU A 138 9.82 10.90 -25.17
CA GLU A 138 8.45 11.30 -24.80
C GLU A 138 7.75 10.21 -23.97
N VAL A 139 7.91 8.94 -24.36
CA VAL A 139 7.35 7.80 -23.62
C VAL A 139 8.00 7.65 -22.24
N LEU A 140 9.32 7.83 -22.15
CA LEU A 140 10.03 7.77 -20.87
C LEU A 140 9.62 8.91 -19.94
N GLU A 141 9.42 10.11 -20.47
CA GLU A 141 8.90 11.25 -19.72
C GLU A 141 7.46 10.99 -19.23
N ALA A 142 6.60 10.47 -20.10
CA ALA A 142 5.23 10.08 -19.76
C ALA A 142 5.20 9.05 -18.62
N LEU A 143 6.02 7.99 -18.71
CA LEU A 143 6.11 6.96 -17.67
C LEU A 143 6.70 7.49 -16.36
N ASN A 144 7.64 8.45 -16.41
CA ASN A 144 8.16 9.10 -15.21
C ASN A 144 7.10 9.95 -14.51
N LYS A 145 6.31 10.71 -15.28
CA LYS A 145 5.20 11.49 -14.76
C LYS A 145 4.14 10.58 -14.11
N ALA A 146 3.84 9.43 -14.73
CA ALA A 146 3.00 8.40 -14.15
C ALA A 146 3.54 7.94 -12.79
N THR A 147 4.80 7.49 -12.78
CA THR A 147 5.49 6.96 -11.59
C THR A 147 5.50 7.97 -10.43
N SER A 148 5.86 9.22 -10.71
CA SER A 148 5.89 10.29 -9.69
C SER A 148 4.50 10.61 -9.14
N THR A 149 3.46 10.53 -9.98
CA THR A 149 2.08 10.75 -9.54
C THR A 149 1.62 9.63 -8.62
N PHE A 150 1.91 8.37 -8.96
CA PHE A 150 1.63 7.23 -8.08
C PHE A 150 2.37 7.34 -6.75
N ASP A 151 3.65 7.71 -6.77
CA ASP A 151 4.45 7.86 -5.56
C ASP A 151 3.87 8.94 -4.63
N THR A 152 3.49 10.09 -5.20
CA THR A 152 2.87 11.18 -4.45
C THR A 152 1.56 10.74 -3.78
N ILE A 153 0.72 10.00 -4.50
CA ILE A 153 -0.56 9.51 -3.99
C ILE A 153 -0.36 8.43 -2.92
N ALA A 154 0.54 7.47 -3.16
CA ALA A 154 0.91 6.43 -2.22
C ALA A 154 1.42 7.02 -0.90
N LYS A 155 2.29 8.03 -0.99
CA LYS A 155 2.81 8.75 0.17
C LYS A 155 1.71 9.50 0.91
N ALA A 156 0.88 10.27 0.20
CA ALA A 156 -0.22 11.00 0.82
C ALA A 156 -1.24 10.08 1.52
N LYS A 157 -1.54 8.91 0.94
CA LYS A 157 -2.40 7.90 1.55
C LYS A 157 -1.76 7.31 2.81
N SER A 158 -0.48 6.95 2.73
CA SER A 158 0.30 6.47 3.88
C SER A 158 0.28 7.49 5.01
N ASP A 159 0.57 8.76 4.73
CA ASP A 159 0.62 9.82 5.73
C ASP A 159 -0.74 10.03 6.43
N ARG A 160 -1.83 10.00 5.66
CA ARG A 160 -3.19 10.07 6.22
C ARG A 160 -3.48 8.91 7.16
N LEU A 161 -3.17 7.67 6.75
CA LEU A 161 -3.36 6.48 7.58
C LEU A 161 -2.52 6.53 8.86
N PHE A 162 -1.26 6.98 8.78
CA PHE A 162 -0.42 7.13 9.96
C PHE A 162 -0.93 8.21 10.91
N LYS A 163 -1.44 9.32 10.38
CA LYS A 163 -2.04 10.38 11.19
C LYS A 163 -3.29 9.89 11.90
N GLU A 164 -4.18 9.18 11.19
CA GLU A 164 -5.39 8.58 11.77
C GLU A 164 -5.05 7.55 12.86
N LEU A 165 -4.08 6.67 12.59
CA LEU A 165 -3.57 5.73 13.58
C LEU A 165 -3.00 6.45 14.80
N GLY A 166 -2.25 7.53 14.60
CA GLY A 166 -1.72 8.37 15.68
C GLY A 166 -2.82 8.94 16.57
N THR A 167 -3.92 9.43 15.98
CA THR A 167 -5.10 9.90 16.72
C THR A 167 -5.73 8.78 17.54
N ILE A 168 -6.02 7.62 16.92
CA ILE A 168 -6.63 6.46 17.61
C ILE A 168 -5.76 6.02 18.79
N VAL A 169 -4.45 5.92 18.58
CA VAL A 169 -3.48 5.58 19.61
C VAL A 169 -3.49 6.64 20.73
N SER A 170 -3.53 7.92 20.41
CA SER A 170 -3.67 8.99 21.41
C SER A 170 -4.96 8.88 22.24
N ASP A 171 -6.08 8.53 21.61
CA ASP A 171 -7.36 8.34 22.29
C ASP A 171 -7.31 7.14 23.24
N ILE A 172 -6.74 6.01 22.80
CA ILE A 172 -6.52 4.83 23.64
C ILE A 172 -5.66 5.16 24.87
N HIS A 173 -4.60 5.96 24.70
CA HIS A 173 -3.74 6.39 25.81
C HIS A 173 -4.53 7.25 26.82
N THR A 174 -5.41 8.12 26.34
CA THR A 174 -6.27 8.94 27.20
C THR A 174 -7.25 8.07 27.99
N ILE A 175 -7.93 7.13 27.31
CA ILE A 175 -8.85 6.18 27.96
C ILE A 175 -8.12 5.31 28.98
N ALA A 176 -6.92 4.82 28.66
CA ALA A 176 -6.11 4.03 29.58
C ALA A 176 -5.73 4.82 30.85
N ARG A 177 -5.41 6.10 30.70
CA ARG A 177 -5.14 7.00 31.83
C ARG A 177 -6.37 7.21 32.71
N GLU A 178 -7.53 7.45 32.10
CA GLU A 178 -8.80 7.60 32.83
C GLU A 178 -9.17 6.32 33.58
N ALA A 179 -9.09 5.16 32.90
CA ALA A 179 -9.32 3.85 33.52
C ALA A 179 -8.35 3.60 34.68
N LYS A 180 -7.09 4.04 34.57
CA LYS A 180 -6.12 3.97 35.68
C LYS A 180 -6.55 4.81 36.87
N ILE A 181 -7.03 6.04 36.66
CA ILE A 181 -7.55 6.90 37.73
C ILE A 181 -8.79 6.27 38.39
N VAL A 182 -9.72 5.74 37.59
CA VAL A 182 -10.92 5.07 38.11
C VAL A 182 -10.55 3.84 38.92
N SER A 183 -9.63 3.01 38.43
CA SER A 183 -9.13 1.83 39.15
C SER A 183 -8.49 2.21 40.49
N PHE A 184 -7.74 3.31 40.53
CA PHE A 184 -7.12 3.82 41.74
C PHE A 184 -8.18 4.30 42.76
N ASN A 185 -9.18 5.07 42.31
CA ASN A 185 -10.28 5.51 43.17
C ASN A 185 -11.05 4.31 43.74
N ALA A 186 -11.28 3.28 42.93
CA ALA A 186 -11.91 2.05 43.37
C ALA A 186 -11.06 1.30 44.42
N GLN A 187 -9.73 1.25 44.26
CA GLN A 187 -8.83 0.69 45.29
C GLN A 187 -8.93 1.46 46.61
N VAL A 188 -8.98 2.80 46.58
CA VAL A 188 -9.13 3.63 47.77
C VAL A 188 -10.47 3.38 48.48
N ILE A 189 -11.56 3.30 47.73
CA ILE A 189 -12.90 3.01 48.28
C ILE A 189 -12.95 1.59 48.87
N ALA A 190 -12.37 0.61 48.17
CA ALA A 190 -12.29 -0.77 48.65
C ALA A 190 -11.49 -0.87 49.96
N ALA A 191 -10.37 -0.15 50.07
CA ALA A 191 -9.59 -0.07 51.31
C ALA A 191 -10.38 0.58 52.46
N ARG A 192 -11.14 1.64 52.17
CA ARG A 192 -12.00 2.33 53.17
C ARG A 192 -13.16 1.46 53.66
N ALA A 193 -13.69 0.59 52.81
CA ALA A 193 -14.77 -0.33 53.16
C ALA A 193 -14.31 -1.53 54.02
N GLY A 194 -12.99 -1.67 54.27
CA GLY A 194 -12.44 -2.75 55.07
C GLY A 194 -12.78 -4.13 54.49
N ASP A 195 -13.31 -5.02 55.34
CA ASP A 195 -13.64 -6.40 54.94
C ASP A 195 -14.71 -6.45 53.84
N HIS A 196 -15.64 -5.49 53.79
CA HIS A 196 -16.69 -5.40 52.78
C HIS A 196 -16.17 -5.00 51.39
N GLY A 197 -14.96 -4.43 51.30
CA GLY A 197 -14.35 -3.99 50.03
C GLY A 197 -13.40 -5.00 49.39
N ARG A 198 -13.15 -6.15 50.03
CA ARG A 198 -12.06 -7.06 49.67
C ARG A 198 -12.17 -7.64 48.26
N GLU A 199 -13.39 -8.00 47.81
CA GLU A 199 -13.63 -8.50 46.45
C GLU A 199 -13.51 -7.38 45.40
N PHE A 200 -13.99 -6.18 45.74
CA PHE A 200 -13.83 -4.99 44.89
C PHE A 200 -12.36 -4.58 44.72
N ALA A 201 -11.53 -4.74 45.75
CA ALA A 201 -10.09 -4.44 45.68
C ALA A 201 -9.36 -5.31 44.63
N VAL A 202 -9.75 -6.59 44.50
CA VAL A 202 -9.15 -7.50 43.51
C VAL A 202 -9.45 -7.03 42.09
N VAL A 203 -10.72 -6.70 41.80
CA VAL A 203 -11.13 -6.21 40.47
C VAL A 203 -10.42 -4.89 40.14
N ALA A 204 -10.33 -3.98 41.11
CA ALA A 204 -9.68 -2.69 40.93
C ALA A 204 -8.16 -2.82 40.68
N ASN A 205 -7.49 -3.80 41.31
CA ASN A 205 -6.08 -4.10 41.04
C ASN A 205 -5.86 -4.65 39.62
N VAL A 206 -6.71 -5.59 39.16
CA VAL A 206 -6.63 -6.16 37.82
C VAL A 206 -6.82 -5.07 36.76
N LEU A 207 -7.84 -4.22 36.92
CA LEU A 207 -8.10 -3.11 36.00
C LEU A 207 -6.90 -2.15 35.92
N SER A 208 -6.27 -1.82 37.06
CA SER A 208 -5.09 -0.96 37.10
C SER A 208 -3.89 -1.54 36.35
N GLY A 209 -3.71 -2.86 36.44
CA GLY A 209 -2.71 -3.61 35.69
C GLY A 209 -2.94 -3.50 34.18
N ILE A 210 -4.17 -3.79 33.73
CA ILE A 210 -4.57 -3.70 32.30
C ILE A 210 -4.35 -2.27 31.77
N SER A 211 -4.81 -1.25 32.50
CA SER A 211 -4.63 0.15 32.08
C SER A 211 -3.16 0.54 31.97
N THR A 212 -2.30 0.03 32.86
CA THR A 212 -0.84 0.30 32.80
C THR A 212 -0.18 -0.39 31.60
N GLU A 213 -0.63 -1.61 31.27
CA GLU A 213 -0.14 -2.32 30.09
C GLU A 213 -0.54 -1.62 28.80
N ILE A 214 -1.80 -1.18 28.68
CA ILE A 214 -2.30 -0.41 27.55
C ILE A 214 -1.52 0.91 27.41
N ASP A 215 -1.29 1.65 28.50
CA ASP A 215 -0.47 2.88 28.47
C ASP A 215 0.94 2.61 27.91
N GLY A 216 1.57 1.52 28.34
CA GLY A 216 2.90 1.12 27.86
C GLY A 216 2.93 0.76 26.37
N LEU A 217 1.95 0.01 25.87
CA LEU A 217 1.83 -0.36 24.46
C LEU A 217 1.58 0.87 23.58
N THR A 218 0.70 1.75 24.03
CA THR A 218 0.31 2.95 23.29
C THR A 218 1.48 3.93 23.16
N LYS A 219 2.30 4.11 24.20
CA LYS A 219 3.55 4.89 24.13
C LYS A 219 4.55 4.33 23.13
N LYS A 220 4.72 3.00 23.09
CA LYS A 220 5.59 2.34 22.09
C LYS A 220 5.08 2.57 20.68
N ALA A 221 3.76 2.46 20.46
CA ALA A 221 3.13 2.71 19.16
C ALA A 221 3.34 4.17 18.68
N LEU A 222 3.15 5.16 19.56
CA LEU A 222 3.42 6.57 19.24
C LEU A 222 4.88 6.79 18.83
N HIS A 223 5.83 6.26 19.60
CA HIS A 223 7.26 6.41 19.30
C HIS A 223 7.67 5.75 17.98
N LEU A 224 7.02 4.64 17.59
CA LEU A 224 7.24 4.00 16.28
C LEU A 224 6.64 4.81 15.14
N SER A 225 5.46 5.40 15.35
CA SER A 225 4.80 6.26 14.34
C SER A 225 5.65 7.52 14.06
N ASP A 226 6.18 8.15 15.12
CA ASP A 226 6.98 9.38 15.05
C ASP A 226 8.32 9.15 14.31
N ARG A 227 8.99 8.02 14.58
CA ARG A 227 10.20 7.63 13.84
C ARG A 227 9.98 7.47 12.35
N LYS A 228 8.79 7.03 11.93
CA LYS A 228 8.48 6.81 10.51
C LYS A 228 8.05 8.09 9.79
N GLN A 229 7.59 9.11 10.51
CA GLN A 229 7.29 10.43 9.92
C GLN A 229 8.56 11.26 9.64
N HIS A 230 9.67 10.94 10.33
CA HIS A 230 10.94 11.65 10.23
C HIS A 230 12.04 10.91 9.45
N ALA A 231 11.72 9.74 8.87
CA ALA A 231 12.60 8.97 7.99
C ALA A 231 12.15 9.13 6.53
#